data_AF-A0AA39UA45-F1
#
_entry.id   AF-A0AA39UA45-F1
#
_cell.length_a   1.000
_cell.length_b   1.000
_cell.length_c   1.000
_cell.angle_alpha   90.00
_cell.angle_beta   90.00
_cell.angle_gamma   90.00
#
_symmetry.space_group_name_H-M   'P 1'
#
loop_
_entity.id
_entity.type
_entity.pdbx_description
1 polymer ?
#
loop_
_entity_poly.entity_id
_entity_poly.type
_entity_poly.pdbx_seq_one_letter_code
_entity_poly.pdbx_strand_id
1 'polypeptide(L)'
;MVVNYNYYICLGIPVPLSVQALPRTPPASFHHLGDLSSLQALKDFGKEFDVPCAEIEQACNLASGPADIVVILERPKTRASHEYGHPFPKFVGRCKSLWAVDELIRFATNGARSIHTVTVLDAFTFKPDNKSHIPDERCHQLLEDILRAKKPRVVIRCHRDEYKNAWMKQFELPSKGYESVRTESQVGENHKTIILQSFHPSLAVNNAARRPEYRCLLIHHFIAAFAELSGVSQLHEDEEEIRQLCMRKRYILSPYK
;
A
#
# COMPACT_ATOMS: atom_id res chain seq x y z
N MET A 1 -26.75 -28.45 -16.86
CA MET A 1 -25.53 -27.66 -17.17
C MET A 1 -25.19 -26.84 -15.95
N VAL A 2 -24.16 -27.22 -15.20
CA VAL A 2 -23.67 -26.41 -14.07
C VAL A 2 -22.82 -25.30 -14.69
N VAL A 3 -23.31 -24.07 -14.66
CA VAL A 3 -22.50 -22.91 -15.02
C VAL A 3 -21.48 -22.75 -13.89
N ASN A 4 -20.26 -23.25 -14.11
CA ASN A 4 -19.12 -22.97 -13.24
C ASN A 4 -18.77 -21.48 -13.44
N TYR A 5 -19.45 -20.61 -12.71
CA TYR A 5 -18.98 -19.25 -12.54
C TYR A 5 -17.66 -19.33 -11.78
N ASN A 6 -16.56 -19.05 -12.49
CA ASN A 6 -15.25 -18.92 -11.87
C ASN A 6 -15.28 -17.62 -11.05
N TYR A 7 -15.73 -17.70 -9.80
CA TYR A 7 -15.73 -16.55 -8.90
C TYR A 7 -14.30 -16.34 -8.38
N TYR A 8 -13.66 -15.24 -8.77
CA TYR A 8 -12.40 -14.85 -8.17
C TYR A 8 -12.63 -14.33 -6.76
N ILE A 9 -11.82 -14.78 -5.79
CA ILE A 9 -11.86 -14.31 -4.41
C ILE A 9 -10.66 -13.40 -4.17
N CYS A 10 -10.91 -12.17 -3.73
CA CYS A 10 -9.88 -11.22 -3.31
C CYS A 10 -10.25 -10.67 -1.93
N LEU A 11 -9.31 -10.60 -0.99
CA LEU A 11 -9.56 -10.20 0.40
C LEU A 11 -10.68 -11.02 1.09
N GLY A 12 -10.90 -12.25 0.66
CA GLY A 12 -11.97 -13.11 1.17
C GLY A 12 -13.39 -12.65 0.83
N ILE A 13 -13.59 -11.88 -0.25
CA ILE A 13 -14.90 -11.64 -0.86
C ILE A 13 -14.93 -12.11 -2.32
N PRO A 14 -16.07 -12.59 -2.83
CA PRO A 14 -16.25 -12.79 -4.26
C PRO A 14 -16.21 -11.42 -4.96
N VAL A 15 -15.40 -11.32 -6.00
CA VAL A 15 -15.29 -10.10 -6.80
C VAL A 15 -16.34 -10.13 -7.93
N PRO A 16 -17.15 -9.08 -8.14
CA PRO A 16 -18.10 -9.04 -9.25
C PRO A 16 -17.41 -9.17 -10.61
N LEU A 17 -18.07 -9.78 -11.61
CA LEU A 17 -17.50 -9.97 -12.95
C LEU A 17 -17.10 -8.65 -13.63
N SER A 18 -17.86 -7.57 -13.41
CA SER A 18 -17.52 -6.23 -13.90
C SER A 18 -16.15 -5.77 -13.38
N VAL A 19 -15.89 -5.99 -12.09
CA VAL A 19 -14.62 -5.63 -11.44
C VAL A 19 -13.50 -6.59 -11.84
N GLN A 20 -13.78 -7.88 -12.05
CA GLN A 20 -12.79 -8.86 -12.53
C GLN A 20 -12.23 -8.54 -13.92
N ALA A 21 -12.94 -7.75 -14.74
CA ALA A 21 -12.48 -7.33 -16.07
C ALA A 21 -11.55 -6.11 -16.04
N LEU A 22 -11.42 -5.43 -14.90
CA LEU A 22 -10.65 -4.19 -14.77
C LEU A 22 -9.13 -4.38 -14.62
N PRO A 23 -8.63 -5.38 -13.85
CA PRO A 23 -7.21 -5.64 -13.73
C PRO A 23 -6.50 -5.78 -15.07
N ARG A 24 -5.30 -5.22 -15.16
CA ARG A 24 -4.46 -5.27 -16.36
C ARG A 24 -3.07 -5.74 -15.99
N THR A 25 -2.45 -6.51 -16.88
CA THR A 25 -1.04 -6.84 -16.75
C THR A 25 -0.23 -5.56 -16.99
N PRO A 26 0.47 -5.02 -15.98
CA PRO A 26 1.28 -3.83 -16.16
C PRO A 26 2.50 -4.14 -17.04
N PRO A 27 3.12 -3.13 -17.68
CA PRO A 27 4.36 -3.33 -18.41
C PRO A 27 5.47 -3.89 -17.50
N ALA A 28 6.43 -4.58 -18.09
CA ALA A 28 7.64 -4.99 -17.35
C ALA A 28 8.39 -3.75 -16.85
N SER A 29 8.87 -3.82 -15.63
CA SER A 29 9.71 -2.79 -15.02
C SER A 29 11.08 -3.38 -14.74
N PHE A 30 12.12 -2.61 -15.03
CA PHE A 30 13.50 -3.04 -14.86
C PHE A 30 14.12 -2.31 -13.68
N HIS A 31 14.99 -3.02 -12.96
CA HIS A 31 15.76 -2.42 -11.90
C HIS A 31 16.69 -1.33 -12.45
N HIS A 32 16.86 -0.27 -11.67
CA HIS A 32 17.84 0.77 -11.94
C HIS A 32 18.66 1.11 -10.70
N LEU A 33 19.68 1.96 -10.85
CA LEU A 33 20.60 2.32 -9.76
C LEU A 33 19.90 2.88 -8.52
N GLY A 34 18.72 3.51 -8.68
CA GLY A 34 17.91 4.03 -7.59
C GLY A 34 17.33 2.96 -6.68
N ASP A 35 17.11 1.75 -7.20
CA ASP A 35 16.67 0.61 -6.40
C ASP A 35 17.76 0.15 -5.43
N LEU A 36 19.03 0.13 -5.88
CA LEU A 36 20.15 -0.25 -5.03
C LEU A 36 20.46 0.83 -3.99
N SER A 37 20.46 2.11 -4.38
CA SER A 37 20.73 3.21 -3.45
C SER A 37 19.63 3.35 -2.40
N SER A 38 18.36 3.15 -2.75
CA SER A 38 17.25 3.15 -1.78
C SER A 38 17.36 2.03 -0.75
N LEU A 39 17.71 0.81 -1.18
CA LEU A 39 17.96 -0.29 -0.24
C LEU A 39 19.16 -0.02 0.67
N GLN A 40 20.21 0.62 0.16
CA GLN A 40 21.36 0.98 0.97
C GLN A 40 21.01 2.05 2.01
N ALA A 41 20.28 3.10 1.62
CA ALA A 41 19.79 4.14 2.53
C ALA A 41 18.92 3.54 3.65
N LEU A 42 18.04 2.59 3.33
CA LEU A 42 17.21 1.89 4.31
C LEU A 42 18.04 1.07 5.30
N LYS A 43 19.08 0.38 4.83
CA LYS A 43 20.01 -0.38 5.69
C LYS A 43 20.79 0.54 6.62
N ASP A 44 21.31 1.64 6.09
CA ASP A 44 22.13 2.57 6.87
C ASP A 44 21.29 3.30 7.91
N PHE A 45 20.06 3.68 7.57
CA PHE A 45 19.10 4.22 8.53
C PHE A 45 18.77 3.21 9.64
N GLY A 46 18.54 1.95 9.29
CA GLY A 46 18.31 0.90 10.29
C GLY A 46 19.49 0.74 11.25
N LYS A 47 20.72 0.78 10.74
CA LYS A 47 21.94 0.73 11.57
C LYS A 47 22.12 1.98 12.42
N GLU A 48 21.83 3.17 11.89
CA GLU A 48 21.89 4.45 12.61
C GLU A 48 21.06 4.42 13.90
N PHE A 49 19.90 3.74 13.86
CA PHE A 49 18.98 3.66 14.99
C PHE A 49 19.02 2.33 15.75
N ASP A 50 20.09 1.54 15.58
CA ASP A 50 20.29 0.23 16.24
C ASP A 50 19.10 -0.74 16.02
N VAL A 51 18.46 -0.67 14.85
CA VAL A 51 17.36 -1.56 14.50
C VAL A 51 17.91 -2.98 14.29
N PRO A 52 17.31 -4.03 14.88
CA PRO A 52 17.88 -5.35 14.76
C PRO A 52 17.82 -5.87 13.31
N CYS A 53 18.85 -6.63 12.90
CA CYS A 53 19.08 -6.98 11.50
C CYS A 53 17.88 -7.63 10.79
N ALA A 54 17.10 -8.47 11.49
CA ALA A 54 15.92 -9.10 10.92
C ALA A 54 14.84 -8.09 10.50
N GLU A 55 14.65 -6.99 11.23
CA GLU A 55 13.72 -5.92 10.84
C GLU A 55 14.21 -5.18 9.60
N ILE A 56 15.51 -4.88 9.56
CA ILE A 56 16.16 -4.24 8.40
C ILE A 56 15.99 -5.14 7.17
N GLU A 57 16.22 -6.45 7.31
CA GLU A 57 16.07 -7.42 6.22
C GLU A 57 14.65 -7.45 5.69
N GLN A 58 13.63 -7.52 6.56
CA GLN A 58 12.24 -7.52 6.09
C GLN A 58 11.84 -6.20 5.43
N ALA A 59 12.29 -5.06 5.95
CA ALA A 59 12.05 -3.78 5.30
C ALA A 59 12.74 -3.71 3.92
N CYS A 60 13.96 -4.24 3.80
CA CYS A 60 14.64 -4.37 2.50
C CYS A 60 13.89 -5.29 1.54
N ASN A 61 13.36 -6.42 2.02
CA ASN A 61 12.57 -7.34 1.21
C ASN A 61 11.30 -6.66 0.68
N LEU A 62 10.59 -5.91 1.54
CA LEU A 62 9.43 -5.11 1.13
C LEU A 62 9.82 -3.99 0.13
N ALA A 63 10.97 -3.36 0.30
CA ALA A 63 11.43 -2.26 -0.55
C ALA A 63 12.12 -2.69 -1.86
N SER A 64 12.30 -4.00 -2.07
CA SER A 64 13.13 -4.57 -3.14
C SER A 64 12.54 -4.47 -4.54
N GLY A 65 11.24 -4.16 -4.66
CA GLY A 65 10.59 -4.02 -5.96
C GLY A 65 11.22 -2.94 -6.85
N PRO A 66 11.00 -3.00 -8.17
CA PRO A 66 11.37 -1.93 -9.08
C PRO A 66 10.67 -0.62 -8.70
N ALA A 67 11.22 0.48 -9.21
CA ALA A 67 10.75 1.80 -8.86
C ALA A 67 9.39 2.22 -9.43
N ASP A 68 8.82 1.53 -10.42
CA ASP A 68 7.69 2.07 -11.17
C ASP A 68 6.42 2.31 -10.34
N ILE A 69 6.18 1.49 -9.30
CA ILE A 69 5.11 1.72 -8.33
C ILE A 69 5.58 1.49 -6.89
N VAL A 70 5.18 2.39 -5.98
CA VAL A 70 5.45 2.31 -4.54
C VAL A 70 4.14 2.33 -3.76
N VAL A 71 3.99 1.39 -2.83
CA VAL A 71 2.90 1.36 -1.83
C VAL A 71 3.44 1.92 -0.52
N ILE A 72 2.84 2.98 0.01
CA ILE A 72 3.24 3.57 1.31
C ILE A 72 2.20 3.22 2.37
N LEU A 73 2.59 2.37 3.31
CA LEU A 73 1.86 2.07 4.53
C LEU A 73 2.23 3.04 5.66
N GLU A 74 1.58 2.94 6.81
CA GLU A 74 1.81 3.87 7.91
C GLU A 74 3.04 3.46 8.74
N ARG A 75 2.96 2.32 9.44
CA ARG A 75 3.94 1.88 10.44
C ARG A 75 4.14 0.37 10.38
N PRO A 76 5.35 -0.11 10.70
CA PRO A 76 5.58 -1.54 10.89
C PRO A 76 4.84 -2.06 12.13
N LYS A 77 4.71 -3.38 12.24
CA LYS A 77 4.19 -4.03 13.44
C LYS A 77 5.23 -4.07 14.56
N THR A 78 4.79 -4.13 15.81
CA THR A 78 5.70 -4.36 16.93
C THR A 78 6.19 -5.81 16.93
N ARG A 79 7.41 -6.06 17.44
CA ARG A 79 7.93 -7.42 17.66
C ARG A 79 7.03 -8.32 18.50
N ALA A 80 6.29 -7.72 19.45
CA ALA A 80 5.34 -8.45 20.28
C ALA A 80 4.16 -9.03 19.48
N SER A 81 3.85 -8.44 18.32
CA SER A 81 2.71 -8.84 17.48
C SER A 81 3.10 -9.47 16.15
N HIS A 82 4.39 -9.45 15.80
CA HIS A 82 4.87 -9.91 14.49
C HIS A 82 6.32 -10.39 14.54
N GLU A 83 6.57 -11.57 13.96
CA GLU A 83 7.86 -12.27 14.05
C GLU A 83 8.72 -12.00 12.81
N TYR A 84 9.73 -11.15 12.97
CA TYR A 84 10.61 -10.70 11.88
C TYR A 84 11.66 -11.72 11.46
N GLY A 85 11.96 -12.73 12.28
CA GLY A 85 12.96 -13.76 11.98
C GLY A 85 12.49 -14.83 11.00
N HIS A 86 11.27 -14.73 10.48
CA HIS A 86 10.75 -15.68 9.50
C HIS A 86 11.21 -15.40 8.07
N PRO A 87 11.31 -16.42 7.21
CA PRO A 87 11.44 -16.20 5.77
C PRO A 87 10.34 -15.28 5.24
N PHE A 88 10.67 -14.43 4.28
CA PHE A 88 9.79 -13.36 3.79
C PHE A 88 8.35 -13.82 3.45
N PRO A 89 8.10 -14.96 2.75
CA PRO A 89 6.73 -15.43 2.50
C PRO A 89 5.92 -15.68 3.77
N LYS A 90 6.55 -16.23 4.81
CA LYS A 90 5.90 -16.52 6.10
C LYS A 90 5.72 -15.25 6.93
N PHE A 91 6.67 -14.31 6.86
CA PHE A 91 6.54 -12.96 7.42
C PHE A 91 5.31 -12.26 6.85
N VAL A 92 5.19 -12.15 5.53
CA VAL A 92 4.02 -11.56 4.85
C VAL A 92 2.73 -12.29 5.23
N GLY A 93 2.69 -13.62 5.11
CA GLY A 93 1.49 -14.43 5.35
C GLY A 93 0.96 -14.38 6.79
N ARG A 94 1.80 -14.01 7.77
CA ARG A 94 1.37 -13.83 9.17
C ARG A 94 0.91 -12.41 9.50
N CYS A 95 1.10 -11.44 8.61
CA CYS A 95 0.56 -10.09 8.77
C CYS A 95 -0.67 -9.92 7.89
N LYS A 96 -1.87 -9.81 8.48
CA LYS A 96 -3.12 -9.60 7.72
C LYS A 96 -3.06 -8.41 6.77
N SER A 97 -2.36 -7.33 7.14
CA SER A 97 -2.23 -6.15 6.28
C SER A 97 -1.27 -6.38 5.11
N LEU A 98 -0.12 -7.03 5.33
CA LEU A 98 0.81 -7.33 4.23
C LEU A 98 0.24 -8.40 3.30
N TRP A 99 -0.44 -9.41 3.85
CA TRP A 99 -1.18 -10.39 3.06
C TRP A 99 -2.24 -9.72 2.18
N ALA A 100 -3.00 -8.77 2.73
CA ALA A 100 -3.97 -8.00 1.96
C ALA A 100 -3.32 -7.22 0.81
N VAL A 101 -2.17 -6.58 1.07
CA VAL A 101 -1.40 -5.88 0.04
C VAL A 101 -0.95 -6.86 -1.05
N ASP A 102 -0.44 -8.04 -0.69
CA ASP A 102 -0.07 -9.07 -1.67
C ASP A 102 -1.25 -9.53 -2.54
N GLU A 103 -2.39 -9.85 -1.92
CA GLU A 103 -3.61 -10.24 -2.64
C GLU A 103 -4.11 -9.13 -3.57
N LEU A 104 -4.10 -7.87 -3.12
CA LEU A 104 -4.52 -6.71 -3.91
C LEU A 104 -3.60 -6.48 -5.10
N ILE A 105 -2.28 -6.55 -4.92
CA ILE A 105 -1.30 -6.42 -6.01
C ILE A 105 -1.51 -7.52 -7.04
N ARG A 106 -1.61 -8.78 -6.58
CA ARG A 106 -1.84 -9.92 -7.49
C ARG A 106 -3.14 -9.74 -8.26
N PHE A 107 -4.22 -9.37 -7.58
CA PHE A 107 -5.50 -9.17 -8.24
C PHE A 107 -5.45 -8.05 -9.26
N ALA A 108 -4.95 -6.86 -8.88
CA ALA A 108 -4.88 -5.69 -9.77
C ALA A 108 -4.01 -5.89 -11.02
N THR A 109 -3.11 -6.88 -10.99
CA THR A 109 -2.15 -7.16 -12.05
C THR A 109 -2.38 -8.48 -12.78
N ASN A 110 -3.52 -9.15 -12.60
CA ASN A 110 -3.78 -10.50 -13.12
C ASN A 110 -2.69 -11.52 -12.74
N GLY A 111 -2.15 -11.39 -11.53
CA GLY A 111 -1.10 -12.24 -10.98
C GLY A 111 0.31 -11.95 -11.49
N ALA A 112 0.49 -10.97 -12.37
CA ALA A 112 1.80 -10.63 -12.94
C ALA A 112 2.77 -10.05 -11.91
N ARG A 113 2.26 -9.45 -10.83
CA ARG A 113 3.06 -8.92 -9.72
C ARG A 113 2.56 -9.42 -8.38
N SER A 114 3.41 -9.30 -7.37
CA SER A 114 3.12 -9.61 -5.97
C SER A 114 3.86 -8.63 -5.07
N ILE A 115 3.69 -8.76 -3.76
CA ILE A 115 4.48 -7.97 -2.79
C ILE A 115 5.99 -8.21 -2.91
N HIS A 116 6.41 -9.31 -3.53
CA HIS A 116 7.83 -9.60 -3.80
C HIS A 116 8.42 -8.75 -4.93
N THR A 117 7.57 -8.15 -5.77
CA THR A 117 7.97 -7.46 -7.00
C THR A 117 7.44 -6.02 -7.04
N VAL A 118 7.00 -5.50 -5.91
CA VAL A 118 6.47 -4.14 -5.75
C VAL A 118 7.11 -3.54 -4.51
N THR A 119 7.55 -2.30 -4.61
CA THR A 119 8.14 -1.59 -3.47
C THR A 119 7.04 -1.24 -2.47
N VAL A 120 7.15 -1.75 -1.24
CA VAL A 120 6.29 -1.39 -0.11
C VAL A 120 7.14 -0.74 0.97
N LEU A 121 6.73 0.44 1.44
CA LEU A 121 7.44 1.24 2.44
C LEU A 121 6.48 1.62 3.57
N ASP A 122 7.02 1.84 4.77
CA ASP A 122 6.28 2.47 5.87
C ASP A 122 6.68 3.95 5.99
N ALA A 123 5.70 4.84 6.10
CA ALA A 123 5.93 6.27 6.32
C ALA A 123 6.78 6.54 7.58
N PHE A 124 6.54 5.77 8.64
CA PHE A 124 7.36 5.78 9.84
C PHE A 124 8.19 4.49 9.93
N THR A 125 9.14 4.36 8.98
CA THR A 125 10.04 3.20 8.87
C THR A 125 10.73 2.88 10.20
N PHE A 126 10.71 1.59 10.58
CA PHE A 126 11.22 1.06 11.87
C PHE A 126 10.58 1.65 13.15
N LYS A 127 9.51 2.43 13.02
CA LYS A 127 8.84 3.10 14.14
C LYS A 127 7.41 2.56 14.32
N PRO A 128 7.23 1.43 15.03
CA PRO A 128 5.92 0.79 15.16
C PRO A 128 4.92 1.57 16.03
N ASP A 129 5.42 2.45 16.91
CA ASP A 129 4.59 3.33 17.73
C ASP A 129 5.33 4.64 18.10
N ASN A 130 4.61 5.58 18.70
CA ASN A 130 5.14 6.90 19.07
C ASN A 130 6.17 6.88 20.20
N LYS A 131 6.32 5.75 20.92
CA LYS A 131 7.30 5.62 22.01
C LYS A 131 8.69 5.21 21.52
N SER A 132 8.82 4.78 20.26
CA SER A 132 10.13 4.51 19.64
C SER A 132 10.99 5.79 19.58
N HIS A 133 12.31 5.62 19.78
CA HIS A 133 13.31 6.70 19.79
C HIS A 133 13.55 7.32 18.42
N ILE A 134 13.11 6.68 17.34
CA ILE A 134 13.28 7.18 15.98
C ILE A 134 12.37 8.39 15.76
N PRO A 135 12.90 9.57 15.38
CA PRO A 135 12.08 10.75 15.13
C PRO A 135 11.27 10.64 13.83
N ASP A 136 10.02 11.10 13.83
CA ASP A 136 9.15 11.10 12.64
C ASP A 136 9.79 11.84 11.45
N GLU A 137 10.45 12.97 11.69
CA GLU A 137 11.15 13.74 10.65
C GLU A 137 12.24 12.91 9.96
N ARG A 138 12.97 12.08 10.71
CA ARG A 138 14.03 11.22 10.16
C ARG A 138 13.43 10.10 9.29
N CYS A 139 12.30 9.52 9.71
CA CYS A 139 11.57 8.56 8.88
C CYS A 139 11.10 9.19 7.57
N HIS A 140 10.54 10.40 7.64
CA HIS A 140 10.05 11.09 6.45
C HIS A 140 11.19 11.55 5.53
N GLN A 141 12.35 11.91 6.09
CA GLN A 141 13.55 12.21 5.30
C GLN A 141 14.04 10.96 4.55
N LEU A 142 14.08 9.80 5.21
CA LEU A 142 14.42 8.55 4.53
C LEU A 142 13.44 8.24 3.40
N LEU A 143 12.14 8.43 3.64
CA LEU A 143 11.12 8.22 2.62
C LEU A 143 11.31 9.17 1.43
N GLU A 144 11.63 10.45 1.68
CA GLU A 144 12.01 11.40 0.62
C GLU A 144 13.20 10.88 -0.18
N ASP A 145 14.28 10.48 0.50
CA ASP A 145 15.52 10.02 -0.14
C ASP A 145 15.26 8.79 -1.03
N ILE A 146 14.46 7.84 -0.54
CA ILE A 146 14.05 6.65 -1.29
C ILE A 146 13.20 7.05 -2.51
N LEU A 147 12.20 7.91 -2.36
CA LEU A 147 11.32 8.30 -3.47
C LEU A 147 12.06 9.13 -4.52
N ARG A 148 13.01 9.98 -4.13
CA ARG A 148 13.88 10.71 -5.06
C ARG A 148 14.85 9.79 -5.80
N ALA A 149 15.36 8.77 -5.12
CA ALA A 149 16.25 7.78 -5.73
C ALA A 149 15.50 6.91 -6.73
N LYS A 150 14.35 6.36 -6.33
CA LYS A 150 13.53 5.46 -7.16
C LYS A 150 12.81 6.22 -8.28
N LYS A 151 12.34 7.45 -8.05
CA LYS A 151 11.51 8.22 -9.00
C LYS A 151 10.32 7.40 -9.51
N PRO A 152 9.40 7.02 -8.62
CA PRO A 152 8.29 6.16 -9.03
C PRO A 152 7.34 6.83 -9.99
N ARG A 153 6.79 6.08 -10.95
CA ARG A 153 5.72 6.59 -11.81
C ARG A 153 4.42 6.73 -11.03
N VAL A 154 4.17 5.80 -10.11
CA VAL A 154 2.96 5.77 -9.28
C VAL A 154 3.31 5.58 -7.80
N VAL A 155 2.65 6.33 -6.94
CA VAL A 155 2.65 6.13 -5.49
C VAL A 155 1.22 5.95 -5.02
N ILE A 156 0.93 4.85 -4.33
CA ILE A 156 -0.32 4.68 -3.59
C ILE A 156 -0.04 4.86 -2.10
N ARG A 157 -0.61 5.92 -1.52
CA ARG A 157 -0.49 6.23 -0.10
C ARG A 157 -1.66 5.64 0.67
N CYS A 158 -1.38 4.69 1.55
CA CYS A 158 -2.38 3.93 2.30
C CYS A 158 -2.45 4.36 3.78
N HIS A 159 -2.22 5.63 4.10
CA HIS A 159 -2.37 6.18 5.44
C HIS A 159 -2.75 7.66 5.36
N ARG A 160 -3.14 8.27 6.49
CA ARG A 160 -3.58 9.67 6.54
C ARG A 160 -2.71 10.58 7.38
N ASP A 161 -1.80 10.02 8.16
CA ASP A 161 -0.90 10.77 9.04
C ASP A 161 -0.06 11.78 8.26
N GLU A 162 0.01 12.99 8.78
CA GLU A 162 0.76 14.12 8.22
C GLU A 162 2.27 13.87 8.22
N TYR A 163 2.91 14.27 7.14
CA TYR A 163 4.35 14.34 7.03
C TYR A 163 4.88 15.61 7.67
N LYS A 164 5.95 15.43 8.45
CA LYS A 164 6.71 16.53 9.05
C LYS A 164 7.70 17.14 8.07
N ASN A 165 8.29 16.31 7.21
CA ASN A 165 9.17 16.74 6.13
C ASN A 165 8.40 17.54 5.07
N ALA A 166 8.93 18.71 4.72
CA ALA A 166 8.28 19.65 3.80
C ALA A 166 8.13 19.12 2.37
N TRP A 167 9.10 18.36 1.87
CA TRP A 167 9.04 17.76 0.54
C TRP A 167 7.98 16.66 0.47
N MET A 168 7.85 15.87 1.53
CA MET A 168 6.85 14.80 1.62
C MET A 168 5.40 15.33 1.67
N LYS A 169 5.18 16.60 2.06
CA LYS A 169 3.84 17.20 2.09
C LYS A 169 3.12 17.19 0.74
N GLN A 170 3.83 17.16 -0.38
CA GLN A 170 3.19 17.04 -1.70
C GLN A 170 2.49 15.69 -1.93
N PHE A 171 2.78 14.69 -1.10
CA PHE A 171 2.09 13.39 -1.08
C PHE A 171 0.89 13.38 -0.13
N GLU A 172 0.62 14.48 0.56
CA GLU A 172 -0.60 14.65 1.37
C GLU A 172 -1.75 15.07 0.48
N LEU A 173 -2.73 14.19 0.35
CA LEU A 173 -3.94 14.46 -0.39
C LEU A 173 -5.11 14.70 0.57
N PRO A 174 -5.90 15.76 0.37
CA PRO A 174 -7.05 16.07 1.21
C PRO A 174 -8.20 15.10 0.90
N SER A 175 -8.07 13.83 1.31
CA SER A 175 -9.16 12.85 1.17
C SER A 175 -10.13 12.97 2.35
N LYS A 176 -11.42 13.15 2.06
CA LYS A 176 -12.49 13.03 3.05
C LYS A 176 -13.26 11.73 2.79
N GLY A 177 -13.56 10.99 3.85
CA GLY A 177 -14.48 9.85 3.75
C GLY A 177 -14.10 8.78 2.73
N TYR A 178 -12.85 8.30 2.79
CA TYR A 178 -12.32 7.18 1.98
C TYR A 178 -12.24 7.43 0.47
N GLU A 179 -12.31 8.70 0.05
CA GLU A 179 -12.15 9.09 -1.34
C GLU A 179 -10.77 8.71 -1.90
N SER A 180 -10.77 8.14 -3.10
CA SER A 180 -9.57 7.94 -3.91
C SER A 180 -9.24 9.25 -4.62
N VAL A 181 -8.34 10.02 -4.02
CA VAL A 181 -7.86 11.28 -4.63
C VAL A 181 -6.64 10.95 -5.48
N ARG A 182 -6.65 11.41 -6.73
CA ARG A 182 -5.51 11.34 -7.65
C ARG A 182 -4.92 12.73 -7.83
N THR A 183 -3.60 12.86 -7.74
CA THR A 183 -2.88 14.06 -8.19
C THR A 183 -1.62 13.68 -8.96
N GLU A 184 -1.03 14.66 -9.62
CA GLU A 184 0.30 14.57 -10.20
C GLU A 184 1.25 15.49 -9.44
N SER A 185 2.42 14.98 -9.10
CA SER A 185 3.48 15.71 -8.43
C SER A 185 4.76 15.63 -9.27
N GLN A 186 5.51 16.72 -9.27
CA GLN A 186 6.80 16.82 -9.93
C GLN A 186 7.89 16.36 -8.95
N VAL A 187 8.42 15.15 -9.15
CA VAL A 187 9.49 14.57 -8.33
C VAL A 187 10.83 14.84 -9.01
N GLY A 188 11.44 15.98 -8.67
CA GLY A 188 12.68 16.45 -9.30
C GLY A 188 12.46 17.10 -10.67
N GLU A 189 13.54 17.45 -11.37
CA GLU A 189 13.45 18.39 -12.51
C GLU A 189 12.63 17.88 -13.70
N ASN A 190 12.61 16.56 -13.97
CA ASN A 190 12.02 16.00 -15.20
C ASN A 190 11.20 14.71 -14.99
N HIS A 191 10.72 14.43 -13.78
CA HIS A 191 9.94 13.21 -13.51
C HIS A 191 8.61 13.54 -12.83
N LYS A 192 7.54 12.97 -13.37
CA LYS A 192 6.19 13.09 -12.80
C LYS A 192 5.81 11.81 -12.10
N THR A 193 5.26 11.96 -10.91
CA THR A 193 4.71 10.87 -10.11
C THR A 193 3.22 11.10 -9.93
N ILE A 194 2.44 10.07 -10.26
CA ILE A 194 1.00 10.03 -9.98
C ILE A 194 0.83 9.53 -8.55
N ILE A 195 0.10 10.27 -7.74
CA ILE A 195 -0.14 9.94 -6.34
C ILE A 195 -1.62 9.63 -6.17
N LEU A 196 -1.91 8.44 -5.65
CA LEU A 196 -3.26 8.01 -5.28
C LEU A 196 -3.36 7.88 -3.77
N GLN A 197 -4.37 8.51 -3.19
CA GLN A 197 -4.70 8.35 -1.78
C GLN A 197 -5.64 7.17 -1.59
N SER A 198 -5.30 6.31 -0.63
CA SER A 198 -6.14 5.20 -0.18
C SER A 198 -6.19 5.17 1.35
N PHE A 199 -6.86 4.19 1.92
CA PHE A 199 -6.87 3.95 3.36
C PHE A 199 -6.07 2.70 3.71
N HIS A 200 -5.70 2.58 4.98
CA HIS A 200 -4.83 1.50 5.43
C HIS A 200 -5.51 0.13 5.27
N PRO A 201 -4.84 -0.88 4.67
CA PRO A 201 -5.43 -2.22 4.44
C PRO A 201 -5.95 -2.88 5.71
N SER A 202 -5.35 -2.59 6.87
CA SER A 202 -5.83 -3.06 8.18
C SER A 202 -7.31 -2.73 8.44
N LEU A 203 -7.82 -1.59 7.93
CA LEU A 203 -9.22 -1.20 8.08
C LEU A 203 -10.14 -2.20 7.39
N ALA A 204 -9.80 -2.62 6.17
CA ALA A 204 -10.58 -3.57 5.38
C ALA A 204 -10.53 -4.98 5.97
N VAL A 205 -9.34 -5.47 6.34
CA VAL A 205 -9.18 -6.88 6.78
C VAL A 205 -9.50 -7.12 8.24
N ASN A 206 -9.36 -6.13 9.13
CA ASN A 206 -9.75 -6.29 10.53
C ASN A 206 -11.26 -6.10 10.77
N ASN A 207 -11.98 -5.47 9.82
CA ASN A 207 -13.43 -5.33 9.86
C ASN A 207 -14.17 -6.29 8.91
N ALA A 208 -13.48 -7.30 8.38
CA ALA A 208 -13.94 -8.13 7.27
C ALA A 208 -15.35 -8.73 7.47
N ALA A 209 -15.66 -9.20 8.69
CA ALA A 209 -16.96 -9.83 8.98
C ALA A 209 -18.15 -8.87 8.97
N ARG A 210 -17.92 -7.55 9.15
CA ARG A 210 -19.01 -6.58 9.35
C ARG A 210 -19.13 -5.57 8.22
N ARG A 211 -18.05 -5.34 7.48
CA ARG A 211 -17.92 -4.22 6.52
C ARG A 211 -17.26 -4.68 5.21
N PRO A 212 -17.89 -5.55 4.40
CA PRO A 212 -17.34 -6.00 3.11
C PRO A 212 -17.09 -4.85 2.13
N GLU A 213 -17.81 -3.74 2.25
CA GLU A 213 -17.64 -2.55 1.41
C GLU A 213 -16.22 -1.96 1.49
N TYR A 214 -15.53 -2.04 2.64
CA TYR A 214 -14.14 -1.59 2.74
C TYR A 214 -13.19 -2.47 1.92
N ARG A 215 -13.46 -3.77 1.83
CA ARG A 215 -12.65 -4.68 1.02
C ARG A 215 -12.88 -4.40 -0.46
N CYS A 216 -14.14 -4.20 -0.85
CA CYS A 216 -14.49 -3.83 -2.22
C CYS A 216 -13.83 -2.50 -2.62
N LEU A 217 -13.96 -1.45 -1.81
CA LEU A 217 -13.38 -0.14 -2.12
C LEU A 217 -11.85 -0.20 -2.24
N LEU A 218 -11.18 -0.95 -1.36
CA LEU A 218 -9.73 -1.10 -1.40
C LEU A 218 -9.25 -1.84 -2.66
N ILE A 219 -10.04 -2.81 -3.16
CA ILE A 219 -9.79 -3.48 -4.44
C ILE A 219 -9.80 -2.45 -5.58
N HIS A 220 -10.81 -1.59 -5.65
CA HIS A 220 -10.89 -0.53 -6.66
C HIS A 220 -9.69 0.43 -6.62
N HIS A 221 -9.27 0.86 -5.43
CA HIS A 221 -8.13 1.76 -5.27
C HIS A 221 -6.82 1.14 -5.82
N PHE A 222 -6.58 -0.15 -5.58
CA PHE A 222 -5.40 -0.83 -6.10
C PHE A 222 -5.50 -1.05 -7.62
N ILE A 223 -6.66 -1.42 -8.16
CA ILE A 223 -6.86 -1.50 -9.61
C ILE A 223 -6.53 -0.16 -10.27
N ALA A 224 -7.06 0.95 -9.74
CA ALA A 224 -6.80 2.29 -10.27
C ALA A 224 -5.30 2.62 -10.25
N ALA A 225 -4.61 2.37 -9.13
CA ALA A 225 -3.17 2.64 -9.03
C ALA A 225 -2.33 1.85 -10.04
N PHE A 226 -2.62 0.55 -10.25
CA PHE A 226 -1.89 -0.25 -11.23
C PHE A 226 -2.28 0.08 -12.68
N ALA A 227 -3.50 0.55 -12.93
CA ALA A 227 -3.94 0.99 -14.26
C ALA A 227 -3.14 2.21 -14.76
N GLU A 228 -2.70 3.10 -13.86
CA GLU A 228 -1.85 4.26 -14.19
C GLU A 228 -0.51 3.86 -14.81
N LEU A 229 0.04 2.67 -14.49
CA LEU A 229 1.26 2.17 -15.13
C LEU A 229 1.09 1.94 -16.63
N SER A 230 -0.15 1.68 -17.05
CA SER A 230 -0.56 1.51 -18.46
C SER A 230 -1.11 2.80 -19.09
N GLY A 231 -1.04 3.93 -18.39
CA GLY A 231 -1.57 5.22 -18.86
C GLY A 231 -3.09 5.30 -18.84
N VAL A 232 -3.76 4.48 -18.03
CA VAL A 232 -5.22 4.48 -17.90
C VAL A 232 -5.58 5.10 -16.56
N SER A 233 -6.20 6.26 -16.61
CA SER A 233 -6.75 6.95 -15.43
C SER A 233 -8.27 6.78 -15.42
N GLN A 234 -8.75 5.64 -14.94
CA GLN A 234 -10.19 5.40 -14.76
C GLN A 234 -10.47 4.88 -13.35
N LEU A 235 -11.18 5.70 -12.57
CA LEU A 235 -11.94 5.24 -11.41
C LEU A 235 -13.21 4.56 -11.95
N HIS A 236 -13.57 3.40 -11.40
CA HIS A 236 -14.77 2.68 -11.85
C HIS A 236 -16.02 3.42 -11.38
N GLU A 237 -17.10 3.39 -12.16
CA GLU A 237 -18.36 4.10 -11.84
C GLU A 237 -18.93 3.72 -10.46
N ASP A 238 -18.78 2.45 -10.08
CA ASP A 238 -19.26 1.93 -8.79
C ASP A 238 -18.46 2.42 -7.56
N GLU A 239 -17.27 3.00 -7.75
CA GLU A 239 -16.36 3.33 -6.64
C GLU A 239 -16.99 4.32 -5.67
N GLU A 240 -17.67 5.35 -6.19
CA GLU A 240 -18.34 6.36 -5.39
C GLU A 240 -19.51 5.76 -4.60
N GLU A 241 -20.30 4.85 -5.20
CA GLU A 241 -21.40 4.19 -4.50
C GLU A 241 -20.88 3.32 -3.34
N ILE A 242 -19.81 2.55 -3.58
CA ILE A 242 -19.16 1.75 -2.55
C ILE A 242 -18.59 2.65 -1.44
N ARG A 243 -18.00 3.79 -1.80
CA ARG A 243 -17.51 4.79 -0.83
C ARG A 243 -18.64 5.34 0.03
N GLN A 244 -19.79 5.65 -0.54
CA GLN A 244 -20.96 6.07 0.22
C GLN A 244 -21.43 4.99 1.21
N LEU A 245 -21.38 3.71 0.82
CA LEU A 245 -21.64 2.59 1.75
C LEU A 245 -20.63 2.56 2.90
N CYS A 246 -19.34 2.78 2.61
CA CYS A 246 -18.28 2.86 3.62
C CYS A 246 -18.53 3.97 4.66
N MET A 247 -19.18 5.07 4.24
CA MET A 247 -19.49 6.22 5.08
C MET A 247 -20.76 6.06 5.93
N ARG A 248 -21.64 5.11 5.61
CA ARG A 248 -22.87 4.89 6.39
C ARG A 248 -22.52 4.37 7.79
N LYS A 249 -22.90 5.13 8.82
CA LYS A 249 -22.88 4.64 10.21
C LYS A 249 -23.99 3.59 10.35
N ARG A 250 -23.64 2.32 10.55
CA ARG A 250 -24.62 1.35 11.08
C ARG A 250 -24.77 1.63 12.58
N TYR A 251 -25.95 2.10 12.98
CA TYR A 251 -26.36 2.02 14.37
C TYR A 251 -26.33 0.54 14.75
N ILE A 252 -25.40 0.16 15.62
CA ILE A 252 -25.46 -1.14 16.26
C ILE A 252 -26.63 -1.04 17.22
N LEU A 253 -27.76 -1.66 16.87
CA LEU A 253 -28.76 -2.01 17.87
C LEU A 253 -28.04 -2.94 18.85
N SER A 254 -27.76 -2.43 20.06
CA SER A 254 -27.28 -3.25 21.17
C SER A 254 -28.31 -4.36 21.38
N PRO A 255 -27.93 -5.65 21.31
CA PRO A 255 -28.85 -6.75 21.59
C PRO A 255 -29.01 -6.99 23.11
N TYR A 256 -28.57 -6.07 23.97
CA TYR A 256 -28.73 -6.20 25.42
C TYR A 256 -29.42 -4.95 25.98
N LYS A 257 -30.73 -5.10 26.20
CA LYS A 257 -31.47 -4.54 27.34
C LYS A 257 -31.79 -5.69 28.27
#